data_AF-A0A920G7E5-F1
#
_entry.id   AF-A0A920G7E5-F1
#
_cell.length_a   1.000
_cell.length_b   1.000
_cell.length_c   1.000
_cell.angle_alpha   90.00
_cell.angle_beta   90.00
_cell.angle_gamma   90.00
#
_symmetry.space_group_name_H-M   'P 1'
#
loop_
_entity.id
_entity.type
_entity.pdbx_description
1 polymer ?
#
loop_
_entity_poly.entity_id
_entity_poly.type
_entity_poly.pdbx_seq_one_letter_code
_entity_poly.pdbx_strand_id
1 'polypeptide(L)'
;MRFTGQQLNGWPVYWHGQLGTTFAGRSELLGETQKRTLWFAGLAAEWRFSPRWSALFQYDAHSALLSADLAALSRPTGMLSMALRWRLAPEWWIEFGFSEDAVVESAPILPFCWVPLLPGA
;
A
#
# COMPACT_ATOMS: atom_id res chain seq x y z
N MET A 1 9.57 -4.33 10.19
CA MET A 1 10.84 -3.74 9.73
C MET A 1 10.54 -2.73 8.64
N ARG A 2 11.34 -1.66 8.55
CA ARG A 2 11.18 -0.58 7.55
C ARG A 2 12.54 -0.26 6.95
N PHE A 3 12.57 -0.04 5.64
CA PHE A 3 13.75 0.28 4.85
C PHE A 3 13.42 1.49 3.98
N THR A 4 14.39 2.37 3.78
CA THR A 4 14.24 3.55 2.93
C THR A 4 15.56 3.82 2.24
N GLY A 5 15.52 4.32 1.01
CA GLY A 5 16.73 4.70 0.30
C GLY A 5 16.45 5.62 -0.87
N GLN A 6 17.49 6.35 -1.26
CA GLN A 6 17.56 7.01 -2.55
C GLN A 6 18.37 6.14 -3.50
N GLN A 7 17.97 6.07 -4.77
CA GLN A 7 18.68 5.26 -5.76
C GLN A 7 20.11 5.79 -5.96
N LEU A 8 21.09 4.89 -5.83
CA LEU A 8 22.52 5.22 -5.72
C LEU A 8 23.13 5.82 -7.00
N ASN A 9 22.49 5.66 -8.16
CA ASN A 9 23.03 6.08 -9.47
C ASN A 9 22.65 7.53 -9.85
N GLY A 10 22.28 8.39 -8.88
CA GLY A 10 21.88 9.78 -9.14
C GLY A 10 20.48 9.94 -9.75
N TRP A 11 19.73 8.84 -9.89
CA TRP A 11 18.34 8.91 -10.32
C TRP A 11 17.48 9.53 -9.21
N PRO A 12 16.52 10.41 -9.55
CA PRO A 12 15.67 11.07 -8.57
C PRO A 12 14.54 10.13 -8.10
N VAL A 13 14.91 8.91 -7.71
CA VAL A 13 14.02 7.84 -7.25
C VAL A 13 14.28 7.58 -5.78
N TYR A 14 13.22 7.65 -5.00
CA TYR A 14 13.18 7.30 -3.58
C TYR A 14 12.35 6.05 -3.43
N TRP A 15 12.76 5.14 -2.57
CA TRP A 15 12.03 3.91 -2.33
C TRP A 15 11.90 3.64 -0.83
N HIS A 16 10.80 3.01 -0.49
CA HIS A 16 10.47 2.60 0.86
C HIS A 16 10.00 1.15 0.83
N GLY A 17 10.48 0.35 1.77
CA GLY A 17 10.05 -1.02 1.95
C GLY A 17 9.62 -1.26 3.37
N GLN A 18 8.57 -2.05 3.55
CA GLN A 18 8.13 -2.51 4.86
C GLN A 18 7.75 -3.96 4.80
N LEU A 19 7.99 -4.67 5.90
CA LEU A 19 7.50 -6.02 6.10
C LEU A 19 7.28 -6.24 7.58
N GLY A 20 6.32 -7.08 7.92
CA GLY A 20 6.04 -7.40 9.31
C GLY A 20 5.11 -8.59 9.45
N THR A 21 5.01 -9.03 10.71
CA THR A 21 4.09 -10.08 11.12
C THR A 21 3.32 -9.59 12.34
N THR A 22 2.06 -9.98 12.43
CA THR A 22 1.16 -9.70 13.53
C THR A 22 0.56 -11.02 13.98
N PHE A 23 0.62 -11.28 15.28
CA PHE A 23 -0.03 -12.43 15.88
C PHE A 23 -1.40 -12.01 16.39
N ALA A 24 -2.46 -12.43 15.71
CA ALA A 24 -3.83 -12.15 16.10
C ALA A 24 -4.24 -13.00 17.33
N GLY A 25 -4.98 -12.36 18.24
CA GLY A 25 -5.64 -13.04 19.36
C GLY A 25 -6.75 -13.99 18.88
N ARG A 26 -7.25 -14.83 19.79
CA ARG A 26 -8.41 -15.68 19.50
C ARG A 26 -9.68 -14.83 19.48
N SER A 27 -10.46 -14.93 18.41
CA SER A 27 -11.81 -14.38 18.34
C SER A 27 -12.83 -15.50 18.49
N GLU A 28 -13.74 -15.37 19.46
CA GLU A 28 -14.83 -16.34 19.67
C GLU A 28 -15.80 -16.38 18.48
N LEU A 29 -15.86 -15.31 17.66
CA LEU A 29 -16.73 -15.21 16.49
C LEU A 29 -16.17 -15.89 15.23
N LEU A 30 -14.84 -16.00 15.10
CA LEU A 30 -14.19 -16.56 13.90
C LEU A 30 -13.74 -18.02 14.09
N GLY A 31 -13.72 -18.50 15.34
CA GLY A 31 -13.41 -19.89 15.70
C GLY A 31 -12.01 -20.33 15.26
N GLU A 32 -11.85 -21.63 15.02
CA GLU A 32 -10.58 -22.27 14.58
C GLU A 32 -10.15 -21.85 13.15
N THR A 33 -11.03 -21.19 12.40
CA THR A 33 -10.83 -20.86 10.97
C THR A 33 -9.92 -19.66 10.74
N GLN A 34 -9.65 -18.88 11.79
CA GLN A 34 -8.85 -17.64 11.73
C GLN A 34 -7.35 -17.95 11.67
N LYS A 35 -6.64 -17.37 10.69
CA LYS A 35 -5.17 -17.40 10.69
C LYS A 35 -4.63 -16.51 11.82
N ARG A 36 -3.82 -17.11 12.69
CA ARG A 36 -3.24 -16.42 13.85
C ARG A 36 -1.98 -15.64 13.52
N THR A 37 -1.25 -16.05 12.49
CA THR A 37 -0.06 -15.35 12.03
C THR A 37 -0.41 -14.64 10.73
N LEU A 38 -0.48 -13.32 10.80
CA LEU A 38 -0.72 -12.45 9.66
C LEU A 38 0.58 -11.78 9.27
N TRP A 39 0.91 -11.75 7.99
CA TRP A 39 2.07 -11.02 7.49
C TRP A 39 1.63 -9.92 6.54
N PHE A 40 2.45 -8.87 6.47
CA PHE A 40 2.31 -7.81 5.48
C PHE A 40 3.68 -7.49 4.89
N ALA A 41 3.68 -7.07 3.63
CA ALA A 41 4.83 -6.53 2.93
C ALA A 41 4.35 -5.37 2.06
N GLY A 42 5.12 -4.31 2.00
CA GLY A 42 4.81 -3.14 1.19
C GLY A 42 6.08 -2.59 0.56
N LEU A 43 5.97 -2.17 -0.69
CA LEU A 43 7.02 -1.48 -1.44
C LEU A 43 6.41 -0.22 -2.04
N ALA A 44 7.06 0.91 -1.84
CA ALA A 44 6.69 2.17 -2.45
C ALA A 44 7.90 2.80 -3.13
N ALA A 45 7.66 3.49 -4.23
CA ALA A 45 8.66 4.26 -4.95
C ALA A 45 8.08 5.61 -5.37
N GLU A 46 8.88 6.65 -5.23
CA GLU A 46 8.62 7.99 -5.75
C GLU A 46 9.68 8.32 -6.79
N TRP A 47 9.26 8.60 -8.02
CA TRP A 47 10.13 9.12 -9.07
C TRP A 47 9.87 10.61 -9.30
N ARG A 48 10.82 11.46 -8.88
CA ARG A 48 10.77 12.92 -9.04
C ARG A 48 11.39 13.33 -10.38
N PHE A 49 10.64 13.16 -11.46
CA PHE A 49 11.13 13.49 -12.80
C PHE A 49 11.14 15.00 -13.11
N SER A 50 10.58 15.84 -12.23
CA SER A 50 10.60 17.30 -12.32
C SER A 50 10.57 17.94 -10.92
N PRO A 51 11.03 19.21 -10.74
CA PRO A 51 10.87 19.91 -9.48
C PRO A 51 9.43 19.97 -8.96
N ARG A 52 8.44 19.93 -9.86
CA ARG A 52 7.00 20.02 -9.54
C ARG A 52 6.22 18.72 -9.66
N TRP A 53 6.78 17.68 -10.27
CA TRP A 53 6.05 16.45 -10.53
C TRP A 53 6.78 15.21 -10.01
N SER A 54 6.00 14.33 -9.40
CA SER A 54 6.46 13.01 -8.98
C SER A 54 5.47 11.94 -9.43
N ALA A 55 5.97 10.82 -9.94
CA ALA A 55 5.18 9.60 -10.07
C ALA A 55 5.36 8.75 -8.82
N LEU A 56 4.28 8.22 -8.26
CA LEU A 56 4.27 7.34 -7.12
C LEU A 56 3.76 5.98 -7.53
N PHE A 57 4.44 4.95 -7.06
CA PHE A 57 4.07 3.56 -7.22
C PHE A 57 4.10 2.90 -5.86
N GLN A 58 3.08 2.13 -5.53
CA GLN A 58 3.02 1.37 -4.29
C GLN A 58 2.41 0.01 -4.56
N TYR A 59 2.99 -1.01 -3.95
CA TYR A 59 2.47 -2.36 -3.94
C TYR A 59 2.47 -2.88 -2.51
N ASP A 60 1.29 -3.20 -2.01
CA ASP A 60 1.11 -3.81 -0.69
C ASP A 60 0.56 -5.22 -0.87
N ALA A 61 1.14 -6.16 -0.15
CA ALA A 61 0.68 -7.53 -0.07
C ALA A 61 0.47 -7.89 1.40
N HIS A 62 -0.58 -8.66 1.66
CA HIS A 62 -0.82 -9.20 3.00
C HIS A 62 -1.33 -10.63 2.94
N SER A 63 -1.11 -11.35 4.04
CA SER A 63 -1.68 -12.68 4.23
C SER A 63 -3.20 -12.64 4.21
N ALA A 64 -3.79 -13.72 3.72
CA ALA A 64 -5.19 -14.04 3.96
C ALA A 64 -5.53 -14.05 5.47
N LEU A 65 -6.71 -13.53 5.81
CA LEU A 65 -7.21 -13.49 7.19
C LEU A 65 -7.80 -14.84 7.65
N LEU A 66 -8.22 -15.68 6.71
CA LEU A 66 -8.93 -16.94 6.96
C LEU A 66 -8.22 -18.13 6.28
N SER A 67 -8.42 -19.31 6.86
CA SER A 67 -7.91 -20.59 6.35
C SER A 67 -8.95 -21.40 5.56
N ALA A 68 -10.10 -20.79 5.21
CA ALA A 68 -11.25 -21.50 4.63
C ALA A 68 -11.18 -21.68 3.10
N ASP A 69 -11.81 -22.73 2.59
CA ASP A 69 -11.95 -23.15 1.18
C ASP A 69 -12.69 -22.14 0.26
N LEU A 70 -12.88 -20.89 0.68
CA LEU A 70 -13.32 -19.82 -0.22
C LEU A 70 -12.08 -19.22 -0.89
N ALA A 71 -11.89 -19.53 -2.17
CA ALA A 71 -10.75 -19.11 -2.99
C ALA A 71 -10.48 -17.58 -2.95
N ALA A 72 -11.50 -16.78 -2.65
CA ALA A 72 -11.42 -15.32 -2.50
C ALA A 72 -10.81 -14.83 -1.17
N LEU A 73 -10.81 -15.65 -0.10
CA LEU A 73 -10.32 -15.25 1.23
C LEU A 73 -9.10 -16.05 1.72
N SER A 74 -8.68 -17.07 0.97
CA SER A 74 -7.54 -17.93 1.30
C SER A 74 -6.23 -17.51 0.61
N ARG A 75 -6.31 -16.65 -0.41
CA ARG A 75 -5.17 -16.19 -1.21
C ARG A 75 -4.61 -14.87 -0.66
N PRO A 76 -3.28 -14.66 -0.73
CA PRO A 76 -2.70 -13.37 -0.42
C PRO A 76 -3.25 -12.32 -1.38
N THR A 77 -3.77 -11.22 -0.84
CA THR A 77 -4.25 -10.08 -1.62
C THR A 77 -3.07 -9.14 -1.84
N GLY A 78 -2.95 -8.66 -3.08
CA GLY A 78 -2.02 -7.61 -3.46
C GLY A 78 -2.81 -6.41 -3.93
N MET A 79 -2.53 -5.23 -3.37
CA MET A 79 -3.05 -3.95 -3.82
C MET A 79 -1.94 -3.21 -4.55
N LEU A 80 -2.20 -2.83 -5.79
CA LEU A 80 -1.34 -1.95 -6.56
C LEU A 80 -1.92 -0.54 -6.53
N SER A 81 -1.10 0.47 -6.27
CA SER A 81 -1.48 1.88 -6.31
C SER A 81 -0.50 2.67 -7.15
N MET A 82 -1.03 3.56 -7.98
CA MET A 82 -0.24 4.47 -8.82
C MET A 82 -0.81 5.87 -8.72
N ALA A 83 0.04 6.86 -8.55
CA ALA A 83 -0.39 8.25 -8.50
C ALA A 83 0.61 9.19 -9.18
N LEU A 84 0.09 10.32 -9.64
CA LEU A 84 0.85 11.45 -10.11
C LEU A 84 0.66 12.61 -9.13
N ARG A 85 1.75 13.06 -8.51
CA ARG A 85 1.76 14.18 -7.57
C ARG A 85 2.23 15.44 -8.27
N TRP A 86 1.42 16.49 -8.19
CA TRP A 86 1.77 17.83 -8.60
C TRP A 86 1.99 18.73 -7.38
N ARG A 87 3.18 19.32 -7.27
CA ARG A 87 3.58 20.20 -6.16
C ARG A 87 3.45 21.67 -6.58
N LEU A 88 2.48 22.35 -5.98
CA LEU A 88 2.14 23.74 -6.26
C LEU A 88 3.08 24.68 -5.50
N ALA A 89 3.34 24.37 -4.23
CA ALA A 89 4.25 25.06 -3.31
C ALA A 89 4.96 24.01 -2.42
N PRO A 90 6.00 24.36 -1.64
CA PRO A 90 6.73 23.38 -0.82
C PRO A 90 5.84 22.53 0.10
N GLU A 91 4.79 23.12 0.64
CA GLU A 91 3.83 22.49 1.57
C GLU A 91 2.52 22.02 0.89
N TRP A 92 2.31 22.34 -0.41
CA TRP A 92 1.04 22.09 -1.09
C TRP A 92 1.24 21.21 -2.33
N TRP A 93 0.53 20.09 -2.35
CA TRP A 93 0.50 19.19 -3.49
C TRP A 93 -0.90 18.60 -3.73
N ILE A 94 -1.12 18.14 -4.95
CA ILE A 94 -2.32 17.42 -5.38
C ILE A 94 -1.87 16.08 -5.94
N GLU A 95 -2.60 15.01 -5.62
CA GLU A 95 -2.34 13.67 -6.13
C GLU A 95 -3.52 13.17 -6.95
N PHE A 96 -3.23 12.71 -8.15
CA PHE A 96 -4.17 12.04 -9.03
C PHE A 96 -3.73 10.59 -9.14
N GLY A 97 -4.50 9.66 -8.60
CA GLY A 97 -4.09 8.25 -8.57
C GLY A 97 -5.26 7.29 -8.61
N PHE A 98 -4.90 6.04 -8.85
CA PHE A 98 -5.82 4.90 -8.83
C PHE A 98 -5.15 3.73 -8.10
N SER A 99 -5.99 2.84 -7.58
CA SER A 99 -5.57 1.61 -6.92
C SER A 99 -6.38 0.45 -7.48
N GLU A 100 -5.73 -0.68 -7.69
CA GLU A 100 -6.33 -1.88 -8.26
C GLU A 100 -5.82 -3.12 -7.53
N ASP A 101 -6.71 -4.09 -7.32
CA ASP A 101 -6.35 -5.40 -6.80
C ASP A 101 -5.51 -6.16 -7.85
N ALA A 102 -4.24 -6.40 -7.53
CA ALA A 102 -3.27 -7.01 -8.45
C ALA A 102 -3.36 -8.54 -8.53
N VAL A 103 -4.10 -9.19 -7.62
CA VAL A 103 -4.35 -10.64 -7.60
C VAL A 103 -5.85 -10.88 -7.76
N VAL A 104 -6.24 -11.32 -8.96
CA VAL A 104 -7.63 -11.47 -9.41
C VAL A 104 -8.36 -12.56 -8.63
N GLU A 105 -9.48 -12.19 -8.00
CA GLU A 105 -10.85 -12.63 -8.34
C GLU A 105 -11.83 -12.39 -7.16
N SER A 106 -11.92 -11.15 -6.65
CA SER A 106 -13.05 -10.78 -5.77
C SER A 106 -13.14 -9.28 -5.51
N ALA A 107 -14.27 -8.72 -5.97
CA ALA A 107 -14.97 -7.52 -5.47
C ALA A 107 -14.59 -6.15 -6.08
N PRO A 108 -15.52 -5.15 -6.04
CA PRO A 108 -15.76 -4.19 -7.12
C PRO A 108 -15.05 -2.83 -6.93
N ILE A 109 -14.86 -2.12 -8.06
CA ILE A 109 -14.39 -0.73 -8.15
C ILE A 109 -15.25 0.22 -7.31
N LEU A 110 -14.66 0.98 -6.38
CA LEU A 110 -15.20 2.25 -5.81
C LEU A 110 -14.06 3.15 -5.20
N PRO A 111 -14.32 4.46 -4.95
CA PRO A 111 -13.43 5.55 -5.39
C PRO A 111 -12.51 6.18 -4.32
N PHE A 112 -11.46 6.82 -4.85
CA PHE A 112 -10.64 7.92 -4.32
C PHE A 112 -11.01 8.54 -2.95
N CYS A 113 -10.07 8.49 -1.99
CA CYS A 113 -10.16 9.16 -0.70
C CYS A 113 -9.15 10.32 -0.59
N TRP A 114 -9.66 11.53 -0.38
CA TRP A 114 -8.88 12.73 -0.08
C TRP A 114 -8.56 12.77 1.42
N VAL A 115 -7.28 12.85 1.78
CA VAL A 115 -6.88 13.23 3.14
C VAL A 115 -6.12 14.56 3.06
N PRO A 116 -6.73 15.69 3.43
CA PRO A 116 -5.96 16.90 3.66
C PRO A 116 -5.15 16.70 4.94
N LEU A 117 -3.83 16.62 4.79
CA LEU A 117 -2.94 16.89 5.92
C LEU A 117 -3.06 18.39 6.18
N LEU A 118 -3.79 18.74 7.24
CA LEU A 118 -3.72 20.08 7.79
C LEU A 118 -2.26 20.35 8.17
N PRO A 119 -1.66 21.48 7.73
CA PRO A 119 -0.37 21.89 8.26
C PRO A 119 -0.54 22.07 9.77
N GLY A 120 0.32 21.40 10.54
CA GLY A 120 0.38 21.59 11.98
C GLY A 120 0.60 23.06 12.30
N ALA A 121 -0.21 23.57 13.21
CA ALA A 121 -0.03 24.86 13.86
C ALA A 121 1.21 24.86 14.78
#